data_AF-A0A948VUZ7-F1
#
_entry.id   AF-A0A948VUZ7-F1
#
_cell.length_a   1.000
_cell.length_b   1.000
_cell.length_c   1.000
_cell.angle_alpha   90.00
_cell.angle_beta   90.00
_cell.angle_gamma   90.00
#
_symmetry.space_group_name_H-M   'P 1'
#
loop_
_entity.id
_entity.type
_entity.pdbx_description
1 polymer ?
#
loop_
_entity_poly.entity_id
_entity_poly.type
_entity_poly.pdbx_seq_one_letter_code
_entity_poly.pdbx_strand_id
1 'polypeptide(L)'
;MYNLLVSASPESWHGEPWQIELSRCVREYTDNSITERYGTLDAAAIDQLRTFPAIFAYEIGNNLDPKFGVIRDIVKRQGEVRIEYEIQEVVPFLPRTAFDELRFELDIGKLEMHRTHWAVKDVNLPKELHGRGISLPDWVQ
;
A
#
# COMPACT_ATOMS: atom_id res chain seq x y z
N MET A 1 -5.74 6.48 7.30
CA MET A 1 -4.47 5.81 6.96
C MET A 1 -4.72 4.79 5.86
N TYR A 2 -3.71 4.51 5.04
CA TYR A 2 -3.76 3.45 4.04
C TYR A 2 -2.39 2.76 3.88
N ASN A 3 -2.40 1.53 3.37
CA ASN A 3 -1.21 0.76 3.01
C ASN A 3 -0.82 1.05 1.55
N LEU A 4 0.44 1.40 1.30
CA LEU A 4 1.01 1.45 -0.04
C LEU A 4 2.01 0.32 -0.20
N LEU A 5 1.71 -0.64 -1.07
CA LEU A 5 2.62 -1.74 -1.39
C LEU A 5 3.13 -1.55 -2.81
N VAL A 6 4.44 -1.52 -2.98
CA VAL A 6 5.10 -1.30 -4.28
C VAL A 6 5.94 -2.52 -4.61
N SER A 7 5.75 -3.08 -5.80
CA SER A 7 6.52 -4.24 -6.26
C SER A 7 7.28 -3.97 -7.56
N ALA A 8 8.53 -4.43 -7.63
CA ALA A 8 9.33 -4.44 -8.84
C ALA A 8 8.79 -5.43 -9.88
N SER A 9 8.08 -6.47 -9.45
CA SER A 9 7.61 -7.53 -10.36
C SER A 9 6.27 -7.16 -11.00
N PRO A 10 6.16 -7.17 -12.35
CA PRO A 10 4.90 -6.95 -13.05
C PRO A 10 3.87 -8.05 -12.78
N GLU A 11 4.34 -9.24 -12.40
CA GLU A 11 3.53 -10.41 -12.05
C GLU A 11 2.99 -10.34 -10.60
N SER A 12 3.09 -9.18 -9.95
CA SER A 12 2.50 -8.97 -8.61
C SER A 12 1.02 -8.67 -8.69
N TRP A 13 0.32 -8.89 -7.58
CA TRP A 13 -1.10 -8.53 -7.42
C TRP A 13 -2.05 -9.37 -8.28
N HIS A 14 -1.70 -10.64 -8.51
CA HIS A 14 -2.50 -11.64 -9.23
C HIS A 14 -3.12 -12.72 -8.32
N GLY A 15 -3.20 -12.47 -7.02
CA GLY A 15 -3.85 -13.35 -6.03
C GLY A 15 -2.89 -14.23 -5.23
N GLU A 16 -1.63 -14.33 -5.66
CA GLU A 16 -0.60 -15.02 -4.90
C GLU A 16 -0.09 -14.15 -3.74
N PRO A 17 0.18 -14.74 -2.55
CA PRO A 17 0.75 -14.00 -1.43
C PRO A 17 2.10 -13.38 -1.76
N TRP A 18 2.28 -12.14 -1.30
CA TRP A 18 3.49 -11.36 -1.57
C TRP A 18 4.47 -11.48 -0.41
N GLN A 19 5.77 -11.53 -0.70
CA GLN A 19 6.83 -11.66 0.30
C GLN A 19 7.85 -10.54 0.17
N ILE A 20 8.30 -10.03 1.31
CA ILE A 20 9.29 -8.96 1.37
C ILE A 20 10.04 -8.97 2.70
N GLU A 21 11.29 -8.50 2.65
CA GLU A 21 12.17 -8.30 3.79
C GLU A 21 11.52 -7.38 4.84
N LEU A 22 11.58 -7.77 6.12
CA LEU A 22 11.01 -7.00 7.24
C LEU A 22 11.56 -5.56 7.30
N SER A 23 12.82 -5.35 6.93
CA SER A 23 13.46 -4.03 6.89
C SER A 23 12.76 -3.03 5.96
N ARG A 24 12.00 -3.54 4.97
CA ARG A 24 11.25 -2.75 3.98
C ARG A 24 9.76 -2.63 4.29
N CYS A 25 9.30 -3.26 5.37
CA CYS A 25 7.91 -3.26 5.79
C CYS A 25 7.67 -2.18 6.85
N VAL A 26 6.76 -1.25 6.56
CA VAL A 26 6.27 -0.21 7.47
C VAL A 26 7.43 0.57 8.10
N ARG A 27 8.41 0.91 7.25
CA ARG A 27 9.67 1.60 7.60
C ARG A 27 10.10 2.50 6.46
N GLU A 28 10.40 1.89 5.31
CA GLU A 28 10.72 2.64 4.10
C GLU A 28 9.52 3.51 3.72
N TYR A 29 9.77 4.80 3.53
CA TYR A 29 8.77 5.80 3.16
C TYR A 29 7.56 5.88 4.09
N THR A 30 7.71 5.42 5.33
CA THR A 30 6.72 5.51 6.40
C THR A 30 7.22 6.52 7.43
N ASP A 31 6.35 7.40 7.92
CA ASP A 31 6.71 8.33 8.98
C ASP A 31 7.26 7.59 10.21
N ASN A 32 8.19 8.21 10.94
CA ASN A 32 8.82 7.59 12.11
C ASN A 32 7.80 7.21 13.18
N SER A 33 6.80 8.05 13.45
CA SER A 33 5.78 7.78 14.46
C SER A 33 4.88 6.59 14.07
N ILE A 34 4.60 6.44 12.77
CA ILE A 34 3.85 5.30 12.22
C ILE A 34 4.70 4.03 12.26
N THR A 35 5.99 4.14 11.95
CA THR A 35 6.97 3.05 12.05
C THR A 35 7.11 2.56 13.49
N GLU A 36 7.19 3.47 14.46
CA GLU A 36 7.22 3.14 15.89
C GLU A 36 5.97 2.38 16.32
N ARG A 37 4.80 2.77 15.79
CA ARG A 37 3.51 2.15 16.12
C ARG A 37 3.28 0.80 15.47
N TYR A 38 3.72 0.62 14.23
CA TYR A 38 3.31 -0.52 13.40
C TYR A 38 4.47 -1.37 12.87
N GLY A 39 5.69 -0.83 12.83
CA GLY A 39 6.86 -1.47 12.21
C GLY A 39 7.35 -2.74 12.90
N THR A 40 7.00 -2.94 14.18
CA THR A 40 7.27 -4.21 14.89
C THR A 40 6.49 -5.38 14.30
N LEU A 41 5.34 -5.12 13.65
CA LEU A 41 4.38 -6.13 13.21
C LEU A 41 4.08 -7.13 14.34
N ASP A 42 3.75 -6.62 15.52
CA ASP A 42 3.12 -7.41 16.59
C ASP A 42 1.63 -7.63 16.30
N ALA A 43 0.96 -8.41 17.14
CA ALA A 43 -0.44 -8.79 16.92
C ALA A 43 -1.36 -7.56 16.82
N ALA A 44 -1.18 -6.57 17.69
CA ALA A 44 -2.00 -5.36 17.68
C ALA A 44 -1.75 -4.51 16.43
N ALA A 45 -0.48 -4.37 16.03
CA ALA A 45 -0.12 -3.69 14.79
C ALA A 45 -0.74 -4.39 13.57
N ILE A 46 -0.63 -5.71 13.48
CA ILE A 46 -1.20 -6.51 12.39
C ILE A 46 -2.71 -6.35 12.32
N ASP A 47 -3.40 -6.46 13.46
CA ASP A 47 -4.86 -6.31 13.52
C ASP A 47 -5.30 -4.94 12.99
N GLN A 48 -4.57 -3.87 13.32
CA GLN A 48 -4.86 -2.53 12.81
C GLN A 48 -4.53 -2.38 11.32
N LEU A 49 -3.35 -2.82 10.87
CA LEU A 49 -2.90 -2.68 9.48
C LEU A 49 -3.83 -3.38 8.48
N ARG A 50 -4.46 -4.49 8.90
CA ARG A 50 -5.46 -5.23 8.10
C ARG A 50 -6.79 -4.48 7.93
N THR A 51 -7.07 -3.48 8.76
CA THR A 51 -8.27 -2.65 8.62
C THR A 51 -8.10 -1.52 7.61
N PHE A 52 -6.86 -1.19 7.24
CA PHE A 52 -6.60 -0.08 6.34
C PHE A 52 -6.78 -0.49 4.87
N PRO A 53 -7.34 0.41 4.03
CA PRO A 53 -7.31 0.24 2.58
C PRO A 53 -5.89 0.12 2.08
N ALA A 54 -5.72 -0.53 0.93
CA ALA A 54 -4.43 -0.72 0.31
C ALA A 54 -4.43 -0.27 -1.17
N ILE A 55 -3.35 0.39 -1.56
CA ILE A 55 -2.96 0.59 -2.94
C ILE A 55 -1.82 -0.38 -3.24
N PHE A 56 -2.05 -1.24 -4.22
CA PHE A 56 -1.08 -2.19 -4.73
C PHE A 56 -0.49 -1.64 -6.03
N ALA A 57 0.66 -1.00 -5.91
CA ALA A 57 1.36 -0.33 -6.99
C ALA A 57 2.55 -1.15 -7.49
N TYR A 58 3.16 -0.66 -8.55
CA TYR A 58 4.35 -1.26 -9.14
C TYR A 58 5.43 -0.20 -9.23
N GLU A 59 6.69 -0.63 -9.20
CA GLU A 59 7.79 0.28 -9.51
C GLU A 59 7.61 0.89 -10.91
N ILE A 60 8.09 2.12 -11.08
CA ILE A 60 7.82 2.97 -12.25
C ILE A 60 8.18 2.29 -13.58
N GLY A 61 9.20 1.43 -13.61
CA GLY A 61 9.63 0.71 -14.81
C GLY A 61 8.60 -0.29 -15.37
N ASN A 62 7.61 -0.71 -14.58
CA ASN A 62 6.59 -1.68 -15.03
C ASN A 62 5.51 -1.07 -15.93
N ASN A 63 5.24 0.24 -15.80
CA ASN A 63 4.21 0.93 -16.59
C ASN A 63 2.80 0.27 -16.57
N LEU A 64 2.42 -0.31 -15.43
CA LEU A 64 1.09 -0.90 -15.18
C LEU A 64 0.17 0.10 -14.48
N ASP A 65 -1.10 -0.19 -14.20
CA ASP A 65 -1.92 0.65 -13.30
C ASP A 65 -1.93 0.05 -11.88
N PRO A 66 -2.01 0.87 -10.81
CA PRO A 66 -2.16 0.33 -9.46
C PRO A 66 -3.53 -0.33 -9.28
N LYS A 67 -3.65 -1.17 -8.26
CA LYS A 67 -4.90 -1.81 -7.86
C LYS A 67 -5.31 -1.36 -6.48
N PHE A 68 -6.62 -1.39 -6.22
CA PHE A 68 -7.19 -1.15 -4.91
C PHE A 68 -7.46 -2.49 -4.19
N GLY A 69 -7.40 -2.50 -2.86
CA GLY A 69 -7.84 -3.65 -2.09
C GLY A 69 -7.50 -3.54 -0.61
N VAL A 70 -7.21 -4.68 0.02
CA VAL A 70 -7.01 -4.78 1.46
C VAL A 70 -6.06 -5.93 1.80
N ILE A 71 -5.28 -5.76 2.87
CA ILE A 71 -4.45 -6.82 3.43
C ILE A 71 -5.33 -7.77 4.25
N ARG A 72 -5.29 -9.06 3.92
CA ARG A 72 -6.07 -10.11 4.58
C ARG A 72 -5.31 -10.83 5.66
N ASP A 73 -4.01 -11.04 5.52
CA ASP A 73 -3.17 -11.63 6.58
C ASP A 73 -1.72 -11.17 6.48
N ILE A 74 -1.02 -11.15 7.62
CA ILE A 74 0.39 -10.76 7.73
C ILE A 74 1.12 -11.78 8.61
N VAL A 75 2.11 -12.47 8.04
CA VAL A 75 2.95 -13.41 8.76
C VAL A 75 4.40 -12.95 8.72
N LYS A 76 4.96 -12.62 9.88
CA LYS A 76 6.39 -12.32 10.06
C LYS A 76 7.13 -13.58 10.50
N ARG A 77 8.18 -13.98 9.77
CA ARG A 77 9.04 -15.13 10.13
C ARG A 77 10.46 -14.91 9.64
N GLN A 78 11.45 -15.11 10.51
CA GLN A 78 12.88 -15.13 10.14
C GLN A 78 13.37 -13.89 9.36
N GLY A 79 12.82 -12.70 9.66
CA GLY A 79 13.21 -11.47 8.96
C GLY A 79 12.46 -11.21 7.65
N GLU A 80 11.55 -12.10 7.26
CA GLU A 80 10.65 -11.95 6.12
C GLU A 80 9.21 -11.70 6.58
N VAL A 81 8.42 -11.09 5.70
CA VAL A 81 7.00 -10.84 5.88
C VAL A 81 6.25 -11.38 4.67
N ARG A 82 5.27 -12.25 4.91
CA ARG A 82 4.32 -12.73 3.91
C ARG A 82 2.99 -12.01 4.11
N ILE A 83 2.43 -11.48 3.03
CA ILE A 83 1.18 -10.73 3.00
C ILE A 83 0.19 -11.44 2.11
N GLU A 84 -0.94 -11.84 2.68
CA GLU A 84 -2.13 -12.23 1.91
C GLU A 84 -3.00 -11.00 1.71
N TYR A 85 -3.56 -10.83 0.52
CA TYR A 85 -4.34 -9.66 0.17
C TYR A 85 -5.51 -10.02 -0.73
N GLU A 86 -6.46 -9.11 -0.82
CA GLU A 86 -7.58 -9.19 -1.74
C GLU A 86 -7.61 -7.90 -2.57
N ILE A 87 -7.63 -8.06 -3.89
CA ILE A 87 -7.89 -6.97 -4.81
C ILE A 87 -9.39 -6.76 -4.90
N GLN A 88 -9.82 -5.51 -4.71
CA GLN A 88 -11.21 -5.11 -4.81
C GLN A 88 -11.38 -4.20 -6.02
N GLU A 89 -12.31 -4.55 -6.89
CA GLU A 89 -12.55 -3.82 -8.13
C GLU A 89 -13.19 -2.45 -7.84
N VAL A 90 -12.54 -1.39 -8.31
CA VAL A 90 -13.01 -0.01 -8.29
C VAL A 90 -12.87 0.52 -9.70
N VAL A 91 -13.97 1.00 -10.30
CA VAL A 91 -14.00 1.43 -11.71
C VAL A 91 -14.66 2.81 -11.83
N PRO A 92 -13.94 3.84 -12.33
CA PRO A 92 -12.49 3.85 -12.59
C PRO A 92 -11.68 3.88 -11.28
N PHE A 93 -10.46 3.34 -11.31
CA PHE A 93 -9.45 3.59 -10.28
C PHE A 93 -8.35 4.53 -10.81
N LEU A 94 -7.23 4.64 -10.09
CA LEU A 94 -6.10 5.48 -10.45
C LEU A 94 -5.33 4.92 -11.65
N PRO A 95 -5.07 5.71 -12.70
CA PRO A 95 -4.04 5.38 -13.68
C PRO A 95 -2.65 5.59 -13.09
N ARG A 96 -1.62 4.95 -13.64
CA ARG A 96 -0.21 5.08 -13.20
C ARG A 96 0.27 6.52 -13.13
N THR A 97 -0.09 7.31 -14.14
CA THR A 97 0.32 8.72 -14.26
C THR A 97 -0.25 9.58 -13.14
N ALA A 98 -1.35 9.16 -12.50
CA ALA A 98 -1.96 9.90 -11.41
C ALA A 98 -1.08 9.94 -10.17
N PHE A 99 -0.15 8.99 -9.98
CA PHE A 99 0.76 9.08 -8.84
C PHE A 99 1.58 10.34 -8.90
N ASP A 100 2.19 10.69 -10.04
CA ASP A 100 2.99 11.90 -10.14
C ASP A 100 2.18 13.18 -9.86
N GLU A 101 0.93 13.21 -10.27
CA GLU A 101 0.00 14.31 -10.01
C GLU A 101 -0.49 14.38 -8.56
N LEU A 102 -0.60 13.23 -7.88
CA LEU A 102 -1.15 13.08 -6.53
C LEU A 102 -0.08 12.85 -5.46
N ARG A 103 1.21 13.04 -5.80
CA ARG A 103 2.32 12.75 -4.89
C ARG A 103 2.20 13.47 -3.56
N PHE A 104 1.71 14.71 -3.57
CA PHE A 104 1.56 15.46 -2.34
C PHE A 104 0.36 14.96 -1.53
N GLU A 105 -0.78 14.80 -2.20
CA GLU A 105 -2.05 14.38 -1.61
C GLU A 105 -1.98 12.97 -1.02
N LEU A 106 -1.25 12.06 -1.67
CA LEU A 106 -1.05 10.67 -1.26
C LEU A 106 0.22 10.46 -0.43
N ASP A 107 0.96 11.53 -0.11
CA ASP A 107 2.22 11.45 0.65
C ASP A 107 3.25 10.49 0.02
N ILE A 108 3.49 10.62 -1.29
CA ILE A 108 4.41 9.78 -2.06
C ILE A 108 5.70 10.55 -2.37
N GLY A 109 6.81 10.07 -1.81
CA GLY A 109 8.15 10.64 -1.92
C GLY A 109 8.80 10.49 -3.29
N LYS A 110 9.71 11.42 -3.66
CA LYS A 110 10.28 11.57 -5.04
C LYS A 110 10.71 10.28 -5.71
N LEU A 111 11.39 9.43 -4.94
CA LEU A 111 12.00 8.19 -5.43
C LEU A 111 11.27 6.93 -4.92
N GLU A 112 10.11 7.10 -4.29
CA GLU A 112 9.38 6.01 -3.63
C GLU A 112 8.96 4.90 -4.61
N MET A 113 8.57 5.27 -5.83
CA MET A 113 8.19 4.32 -6.88
C MET A 113 9.40 3.65 -7.59
N HIS A 114 10.63 3.87 -7.13
CA HIS A 114 11.83 3.19 -7.67
C HIS A 114 12.30 2.02 -6.80
N ARG A 115 11.52 1.64 -5.78
CA ARG A 115 11.95 0.64 -4.82
C ARG A 115 10.77 -0.14 -4.26
N THR A 116 10.94 -1.44 -4.19
CA THR A 116 9.98 -2.37 -3.62
C THR A 116 9.94 -2.21 -2.11
N HIS A 117 8.76 -1.92 -1.57
CA HIS A 117 8.53 -1.67 -0.16
C HIS A 117 7.04 -1.77 0.21
N TRP A 118 6.76 -1.77 1.50
CA TRP A 118 5.43 -1.52 2.04
C TRP A 118 5.50 -0.32 2.99
N ALA A 119 4.76 0.74 2.65
CA ALA A 119 4.60 1.93 3.47
C ALA A 119 3.19 2.06 4.04
N VAL A 120 3.06 2.79 5.14
CA VAL A 120 1.77 3.20 5.71
C VAL A 120 1.69 4.72 5.71
N LYS A 121 0.62 5.26 5.15
CA LYS A 121 0.45 6.70 4.94
C LYS A 121 -0.67 7.24 5.81
N ASP A 122 -0.43 8.38 6.45
CA ASP A 122 -1.46 9.09 7.22
C ASP A 122 -2.24 10.09 6.37
N VAL A 123 -2.92 9.53 5.37
CA VAL A 123 -3.76 10.26 4.43
C VAL A 123 -5.19 9.72 4.52
N ASN A 124 -6.15 10.63 4.40
CA ASN A 124 -7.55 10.28 4.19
C ASN A 124 -7.75 9.89 2.73
N LEU A 125 -7.45 8.63 2.42
CA LEU A 125 -7.49 8.13 1.04
C LEU A 125 -8.87 8.32 0.37
N PRO A 126 -10.02 8.02 1.01
CA PRO A 126 -11.32 8.30 0.42
C PRO A 126 -11.50 9.75 -0.02
N LYS A 127 -11.11 10.72 0.82
CA LYS A 127 -11.24 12.14 0.53
C LYS A 127 -10.41 12.55 -0.69
N GLU A 128 -9.14 12.13 -0.75
CA GLU A 128 -8.25 12.51 -1.85
C GLU A 128 -8.68 11.88 -3.18
N LEU A 129 -9.21 10.65 -3.16
CA LEU A 129 -9.73 9.97 -4.35
C LEU A 129 -11.11 10.48 -4.77
N HIS A 130 -11.97 10.87 -3.83
CA HIS A 130 -13.28 11.43 -4.13
C HIS A 130 -13.18 12.72 -4.94
N GLY A 131 -12.19 13.57 -4.65
CA GLY A 131 -11.88 14.77 -5.45
C GLY A 131 -11.54 14.49 -6.92
N ARG A 132 -11.22 13.24 -7.25
CA ARG A 132 -10.92 12.76 -8.62
C ARG A 132 -12.07 11.93 -9.23
N GLY A 133 -13.24 11.88 -8.58
CA GLY A 133 -14.38 11.09 -9.03
C GLY A 133 -14.26 9.59 -8.79
N ILE A 134 -13.29 9.15 -7.97
CA ILE A 134 -13.10 7.75 -7.60
C ILE A 134 -13.79 7.52 -6.25
N SER A 135 -14.78 6.63 -6.23
CA SER A 135 -15.49 6.25 -5.01
C SER A 135 -14.98 4.90 -4.52
N LEU A 136 -14.51 4.86 -3.27
CA LEU A 136 -14.08 3.63 -2.61
C LEU A 136 -15.27 2.92 -1.93
N PRO A 137 -15.16 1.61 -1.63
CA PRO A 137 -16.20 0.90 -0.90
C PRO A 137 -16.49 1.49 0.49
N ASP A 138 -17.73 1.36 0.97
CA ASP A 138 -18.24 1.99 2.20
C ASP A 138 -17.46 1.66 3.49
N TRP A 139 -16.75 0.53 3.51
CA TRP A 139 -15.93 0.12 4.66
C TRP A 139 -14.68 0.99 4.81
N VAL A 140 -14.28 1.69 3.75
CA VAL A 140 -13.14 2.61 3.74
C VAL A 140 -13.63 3.98 4.21
N GLN A 141 -13.45 4.25 5.51
CA GLN A 141 -13.83 5.51 6.15
C GLN A 141 -12.64 6.45 6.33
#